data_AF-X1LE64-F1
#
_entry.id   AF-X1LE64-F1
#
_cell.length_a   1.000
_cell.length_b   1.000
_cell.length_c   1.000
_cell.angle_alpha   90.00
_cell.angle_beta   90.00
_cell.angle_gamma   90.00
#
_symmetry.space_group_name_H-M   'P 1'
#
loop_
_entity.id
_entity.type
_entity.pdbx_description
1 polymer ?
#
loop_
_entity_poly.entity_id
_entity_poly.type
_entity_poly.pdbx_seq_one_letter_code
_entity_poly.pdbx_strand_id
1 'polypeptide(L)'
;GGREETVLGPAGVGDLYVTAAGGRTRLFGEMLGSGMSPGEALEEMKKRHLTVEAYPAAKKGYELAQALDKDGRLNINDLPLLKQIHAVLFEGKVAEAAIWDYFAAL
;
A
#
# COMPACT_ATOMS: atom_id res chain seq x y z
N GLY A 1 -4.48 -5.60 -21.01
CA GLY A 1 -4.36 -7.07 -20.98
C GLY A 1 -5.51 -7.67 -20.24
N GLY A 2 -5.69 -7.31 -18.95
CA GLY A 2 -6.92 -7.59 -18.21
C GLY A 2 -8.07 -6.62 -18.56
N ARG A 3 -9.23 -6.90 -17.96
CA ARG A 3 -10.46 -6.10 -18.01
C ARG A 3 -10.59 -5.25 -16.74
N GLU A 4 -11.00 -3.99 -16.87
CA GLU A 4 -11.14 -3.06 -15.74
C GLU A 4 -12.23 -3.52 -14.76
N GLU A 5 -13.32 -4.10 -15.28
CA GLU A 5 -14.46 -4.58 -14.52
C GLU A 5 -14.06 -5.68 -13.52
N THR A 6 -12.95 -6.39 -13.76
CA THR A 6 -12.40 -7.37 -12.83
C THR A 6 -12.01 -6.72 -11.50
N VAL A 7 -11.47 -5.50 -11.52
CA VAL A 7 -11.08 -4.76 -10.31
C VAL A 7 -12.32 -4.28 -9.55
N LEU A 8 -13.41 -3.97 -10.26
CA LEU A 8 -14.67 -3.54 -9.66
C LEU A 8 -15.51 -4.70 -9.09
N GLY A 9 -15.13 -5.94 -9.40
CA GLY A 9 -15.82 -7.15 -8.95
C GLY A 9 -15.40 -7.65 -7.55
N PRO A 10 -15.89 -8.84 -7.15
CA PRO A 10 -15.59 -9.43 -5.85
C PRO A 10 -14.09 -9.64 -5.57
N ALA A 11 -13.30 -9.96 -6.61
CA ALA A 11 -11.86 -10.17 -6.48
C ALA A 11 -11.05 -8.88 -6.30
N GLY A 12 -11.64 -7.71 -6.55
CA GLY A 12 -11.01 -6.42 -6.32
C GLY A 12 -11.70 -5.66 -5.18
N VAL A 13 -12.70 -4.83 -5.49
CA VAL A 13 -13.41 -4.00 -4.49
C VAL A 13 -14.02 -4.84 -3.36
N GLY A 14 -14.58 -6.02 -3.67
CA GLY A 14 -15.15 -6.90 -2.66
C GLY A 14 -14.14 -7.37 -1.61
N ASP A 15 -13.01 -7.92 -2.08
CA ASP A 15 -11.92 -8.39 -1.22
C ASP A 15 -11.20 -7.24 -0.49
N LEU A 16 -11.04 -6.10 -1.17
CA LEU A 16 -10.51 -4.88 -0.58
C LEU A 16 -11.35 -4.43 0.62
N TYR A 17 -12.68 -4.40 0.48
CA TYR A 17 -13.58 -3.97 1.55
C TYR A 17 -13.43 -4.84 2.82
N VAL A 18 -13.44 -6.16 2.68
CA VAL A 18 -13.32 -7.06 3.84
C VAL A 18 -11.92 -7.03 4.46
N THR A 19 -10.87 -6.89 3.64
CA THR A 19 -9.49 -6.77 4.13
C THR A 19 -9.27 -5.45 4.86
N ALA A 20 -9.80 -4.34 4.33
CA ALA A 20 -9.74 -3.03 4.97
C ALA A 20 -10.55 -3.01 6.27
N ALA A 21 -11.63 -3.78 6.38
CA ALA A 21 -12.46 -3.80 7.59
C ALA A 21 -11.81 -4.52 8.78
N GLY A 22 -10.94 -5.53 8.58
CA GLY A 22 -10.44 -6.33 9.72
C GLY A 22 -9.23 -7.24 9.47
N GLY A 23 -8.42 -6.99 8.44
CA GLY A 23 -7.29 -7.84 8.09
C GLY A 23 -5.95 -7.52 8.79
N ARG A 24 -4.98 -8.43 8.66
CA ARG A 24 -3.58 -8.25 9.12
C ARG A 24 -2.93 -7.00 8.53
N THR A 25 -3.25 -6.68 7.27
CA THR A 25 -2.78 -5.48 6.58
C THR A 25 -3.29 -4.20 7.23
N ARG A 26 -4.56 -4.17 7.66
CA ARG A 26 -5.12 -3.05 8.43
C ARG A 26 -4.37 -2.87 9.75
N LEU A 27 -4.19 -3.94 10.52
CA LEU A 27 -3.49 -3.89 11.80
C LEU A 27 -2.05 -3.34 11.63
N PHE A 28 -1.33 -3.79 10.60
CA PHE A 28 -0.02 -3.24 10.27
C PHE A 28 -0.09 -1.74 9.94
N GLY A 29 -1.05 -1.31 9.14
CA GLY A 29 -1.29 0.10 8.84
C GLY A 29 -1.62 0.95 10.08
N GLU A 30 -2.41 0.43 11.02
CA GLU A 30 -2.71 1.11 12.29
C GLU A 30 -1.46 1.32 13.14
N MET A 31 -0.53 0.37 13.16
CA MET A 31 0.76 0.52 13.85
C MET A 31 1.63 1.63 13.21
N LEU A 32 1.65 1.72 11.88
CA LEU A 32 2.34 2.82 11.20
C LEU A 32 1.68 4.16 11.50
N GLY A 33 0.34 4.20 11.53
CA GLY A 33 -0.44 5.39 11.85
C GLY A 33 -0.28 5.86 13.30
N SER A 34 0.08 4.96 14.22
CA SER A 34 0.41 5.32 15.61
C SER A 34 1.85 5.80 15.81
N GLY A 35 2.64 5.87 14.73
CA GLY A 35 3.99 6.41 14.72
C GLY A 35 5.10 5.35 14.77
N MET A 36 4.79 4.05 14.71
CA MET A 36 5.83 3.02 14.58
C MET A 36 6.51 3.10 13.21
N SER A 37 7.81 2.84 13.17
CA SER A 37 8.50 2.59 11.91
C SER A 37 8.06 1.26 11.28
N PRO A 38 8.22 1.08 9.96
CA PRO A 38 7.93 -0.20 9.30
C PRO A 38 8.65 -1.40 9.92
N GLY A 39 9.91 -1.21 10.37
CA GLY A 39 10.68 -2.27 11.03
C GLY A 39 10.09 -2.68 12.38
N GLU A 40 9.72 -1.71 13.21
CA GLU A 40 9.11 -1.96 14.52
C GLU A 40 7.74 -2.65 14.37
N ALA A 41 6.91 -2.16 13.45
CA ALA A 41 5.61 -2.75 13.17
C ALA A 41 5.73 -4.19 12.63
N LEU A 42 6.72 -4.48 11.76
CA LEU A 42 6.98 -5.84 11.28
C LEU A 42 7.42 -6.79 12.41
N GLU A 43 8.31 -6.33 13.29
CA GLU A 43 8.73 -7.15 14.44
C GLU A 43 7.57 -7.37 15.41
N GLU A 44 6.71 -6.39 15.64
CA GLU A 44 5.50 -6.56 16.45
C GLU A 44 4.52 -7.55 15.83
N MET A 45 4.31 -7.50 14.51
CA MET A 45 3.48 -8.48 13.80
C MET A 45 4.06 -9.90 13.92
N LYS A 46 5.39 -10.04 13.81
CA LYS A 46 6.09 -11.32 13.96
C LYS A 46 5.96 -11.90 15.37
N LYS A 47 6.05 -11.06 16.42
CA LYS A 47 5.82 -11.48 17.82
C LYS A 47 4.41 -12.04 18.02
N ARG A 48 3.43 -11.51 17.29
CA ARG A 48 2.03 -11.97 17.27
C ARG A 48 1.80 -13.17 16.35
N HIS A 49 2.86 -13.71 15.74
CA HIS A 49 2.80 -14.78 14.73
C HIS A 49 1.95 -14.42 13.50
N LEU A 50 1.92 -13.14 13.13
CA LEU A 50 1.22 -12.63 11.96
C LEU A 50 2.22 -12.27 10.85
N THR A 51 2.00 -12.82 9.65
CA THR A 51 2.71 -12.38 8.44
C THR A 51 2.02 -11.17 7.80
N VAL A 52 2.82 -10.29 7.20
CA VAL A 52 2.33 -9.10 6.48
C VAL A 52 2.75 -9.20 5.02
N GLU A 53 2.00 -9.95 4.23
CA GLU A 53 2.23 -10.12 2.78
C GLU A 53 2.11 -8.79 2.02
N ALA A 54 1.31 -7.85 2.53
CA ALA A 54 1.15 -6.53 1.96
C ALA A 54 2.47 -5.72 1.92
N TYR A 55 3.40 -5.96 2.84
CA TYR A 55 4.67 -5.24 2.87
C TYR A 55 5.54 -5.55 1.63
N PRO A 56 5.94 -6.80 1.34
CA PRO A 56 6.66 -7.10 0.10
C PRO A 56 5.81 -6.87 -1.16
N ALA A 57 4.49 -7.05 -1.09
CA ALA A 57 3.60 -6.77 -2.22
C ALA A 57 3.60 -5.30 -2.62
N ALA A 58 3.59 -4.37 -1.65
CA ALA A 58 3.64 -2.93 -1.91
C ALA A 58 4.92 -2.54 -2.67
N LYS A 59 6.07 -3.11 -2.28
CA LYS A 59 7.34 -2.91 -3.00
C LYS A 59 7.25 -3.38 -4.44
N LYS A 60 6.77 -4.60 -4.66
CA LYS A 60 6.64 -5.19 -6.01
C LYS A 60 5.63 -4.45 -6.87
N GLY A 61 4.53 -3.98 -6.29
CA GLY A 61 3.53 -3.15 -6.97
C GLY A 61 4.11 -1.82 -7.45
N TYR A 62 4.91 -1.15 -6.61
CA TYR A 62 5.58 0.09 -6.98
C TYR A 62 6.64 -0.13 -8.07
N GLU A 63 7.48 -1.16 -7.94
CA GLU A 63 8.47 -1.55 -8.97
C GLU A 63 7.81 -1.83 -10.33
N LEU A 64 6.65 -2.52 -10.33
CA LEU A 64 5.87 -2.75 -11.54
C LEU A 64 5.33 -1.45 -12.14
N ALA A 65 4.79 -0.55 -11.31
CA ALA A 65 4.31 0.75 -11.77
C ALA A 65 5.44 1.57 -12.42
N GLN A 66 6.63 1.60 -11.82
CA GLN A 66 7.80 2.26 -12.40
C GLN A 66 8.22 1.66 -13.75
N ALA A 67 8.19 0.33 -13.87
CA ALA A 67 8.49 -0.34 -15.14
C ALA A 67 7.47 0.02 -16.23
N LEU A 68 6.17 0.04 -15.90
CA LEU A 68 5.11 0.40 -16.84
C LEU A 68 5.14 1.88 -17.23
N ASP A 69 5.53 2.76 -16.31
CA ASP A 69 5.73 4.19 -16.55
C ASP A 69 6.85 4.43 -17.56
N LYS A 70 8.00 3.77 -17.37
CA LYS A 70 9.13 3.81 -18.30
C LYS A 70 8.75 3.33 -19.71
N ASP A 71 7.85 2.35 -19.80
CA ASP A 71 7.35 1.79 -21.06
C ASP A 71 6.20 2.62 -21.68
N GLY A 72 5.77 3.72 -21.04
CA GLY A 72 4.70 4.60 -21.51
C GLY A 72 3.29 3.97 -21.43
N ARG A 73 3.12 2.92 -20.63
CA ARG A 73 1.86 2.15 -20.49
C ARG A 73 1.02 2.57 -19.28
N LEU A 74 1.59 3.39 -18.42
CA LEU A 74 1.03 3.94 -17.19
C LEU A 74 1.70 5.32 -17.01
N ASN A 75 1.04 6.25 -16.32
CA ASN A 75 1.74 7.38 -15.71
C ASN A 75 1.72 7.15 -14.20
N ILE A 76 2.88 6.95 -13.59
CA ILE A 76 2.96 6.66 -12.15
C ILE A 76 2.41 7.81 -11.28
N ASN A 77 2.36 9.02 -11.81
CA ASN A 77 1.77 10.16 -11.10
C ASN A 77 0.24 10.05 -10.97
N ASP A 78 -0.42 9.22 -11.77
CA ASP A 78 -1.85 8.93 -11.64
C ASP A 78 -2.13 7.91 -10.51
N LEU A 79 -1.08 7.42 -9.83
CA LEU A 79 -1.17 6.50 -8.69
C LEU A 79 -0.66 7.14 -7.38
N PRO A 80 -1.21 8.29 -6.95
CA PRO A 80 -0.69 9.02 -5.79
C PRO A 80 -0.72 8.17 -4.51
N LEU A 81 -1.76 7.36 -4.30
CA LEU A 81 -1.85 6.49 -3.13
C LEU A 81 -0.70 5.47 -3.07
N LEU A 82 -0.36 4.83 -4.19
CA LEU A 82 0.71 3.84 -4.25
C LEU A 82 2.08 4.49 -3.96
N LYS A 83 2.31 5.70 -4.50
CA LYS A 83 3.52 6.49 -4.21
C LYS A 83 3.65 6.79 -2.72
N GLN A 84 2.57 7.24 -2.09
CA GLN A 84 2.58 7.56 -0.67
C GLN A 84 2.77 6.31 0.22
N ILE A 85 2.14 5.19 -0.12
CA ILE A 85 2.36 3.91 0.58
C ILE A 85 3.84 3.50 0.46
N HIS A 86 4.44 3.56 -0.74
CA HIS A 86 5.85 3.23 -0.93
C HIS A 86 6.76 4.12 -0.08
N ALA A 87 6.52 5.44 -0.10
CA ALA A 87 7.32 6.40 0.65
C ALA A 87 7.28 6.14 2.17
N VAL A 88 6.12 5.79 2.72
CA VAL A 88 5.98 5.43 4.14
C VAL A 88 6.73 4.14 4.47
N LEU A 89 6.56 3.12 3.64
CA LEU A 89 7.10 1.78 3.93
C LEU A 89 8.61 1.68 3.69
N PHE A 90 9.17 2.45 2.76
CA PHE A 90 10.53 2.22 2.27
C PHE A 90 11.43 3.47 2.22
N GLU A 91 10.88 4.67 2.38
CA GLU A 91 11.64 5.93 2.28
C GLU A 91 11.62 6.74 3.59
N GLY A 92 11.03 6.20 4.65
CA GLY A 92 11.01 6.82 5.97
C GLY A 92 10.01 7.98 6.10
N LYS A 93 9.07 8.12 5.16
CA LYS A 93 8.03 9.13 5.26
C LYS A 93 7.07 8.81 6.41
N VAL A 94 6.74 9.80 7.23
CA VAL A 94 5.74 9.62 8.28
C VAL A 94 4.33 9.52 7.69
N ALA A 95 3.49 8.63 8.24
CA ALA A 95 2.16 8.33 7.71
C ALA A 95 1.25 9.58 7.64
N GLU A 96 1.32 10.47 8.64
CA GLU A 96 0.54 11.71 8.65
C GLU A 96 0.85 12.61 7.44
N ALA A 97 2.13 12.84 7.14
CA ALA A 97 2.54 13.64 5.98
C ALA A 97 2.12 12.97 4.65
N ALA A 98 2.16 11.64 4.60
CA ALA A 98 1.76 10.88 3.42
C ALA A 98 0.25 11.04 3.13
N ILE A 99 -0.60 11.14 4.15
CA ILE A 99 -2.05 11.39 3.99
C ILE A 99 -2.28 12.76 3.34
N TRP A 100 -1.62 13.80 3.83
CA TRP A 100 -1.74 15.16 3.28
C TRP A 100 -1.28 15.23 1.83
N ASP A 101 -0.12 14.66 1.53
CA ASP A 101 0.43 14.65 0.18
C ASP A 101 -0.39 13.79 -0.79
N TYR A 102 -1.07 12.74 -0.29
CA TYR A 102 -2.03 11.98 -1.09
C TYR A 102 -3.21 12.86 -1.52
N PHE A 103 -3.87 13.54 -0.58
CA PHE A 103 -5.03 14.38 -0.89
C PHE A 103 -4.66 15.62 -1.72
N ALA A 104 -3.46 16.16 -1.54
CA ALA A 104 -2.97 17.29 -2.35
C ALA A 104 -2.67 16.90 -3.81
N ALA A 105 -2.52 15.61 -4.10
CA ALA A 105 -2.23 15.08 -5.43
C ALA A 105 -3.46 14.55 -6.17
N LEU A 106 -4.65 14.59 -5.55
CA LEU A 106 -5.95 14.31 -6.18
C LEU A 106 -6.48 15.56 -6.89
#